data_AF-A0A3M6TDV5-F1
#
_entry.id   AF-A0A3M6TDV5-F1
#
_cell.length_a   1.000
_cell.length_b   1.000
_cell.length_c   1.000
_cell.angle_alpha   90.00
_cell.angle_beta   90.00
_cell.angle_gamma   90.00
#
_symmetry.space_group_name_H-M   'P 1'
#
loop_
_entity.id
_entity.type
_entity.pdbx_description
1 polymer ?
#
loop_
_entity_poly.entity_id
_entity_poly.type
_entity_poly.pdbx_seq_one_letter_code
_entity_poly.pdbx_strand_id
1 'polypeptide(L)'
;MAEIHLELLLKLAFLALLFGIPLALGNSQADQWVKTYKLQLSTDGTTWTDYKEGGQIKVLDGNLDRNSEVKHAVYGVLTKYLRFLPQTHQGGVCMRTEVFGVTQKPSEFEMH
;
A
#
# COMPACT_ATOMS: atom_id res chain seq x y z
N MET A 1 -8.88 -7.38 2.91
CA MET A 1 -8.18 -6.62 1.84
C MET A 1 -8.41 -5.16 2.15
N ALA A 2 -7.34 -4.37 2.33
CA ALA A 2 -7.48 -2.94 2.56
C ALA A 2 -7.40 -2.22 1.20
N GLU A 3 -8.44 -1.45 0.88
CA GLU A 3 -8.52 -0.67 -0.36
C GLU A 3 -8.47 0.81 0.00
N ILE A 4 -7.58 1.55 -0.66
CA ILE A 4 -7.42 2.99 -0.47
C ILE A 4 -7.85 3.67 -1.76
N HIS A 5 -8.87 4.52 -1.64
CA HIS A 5 -9.38 5.36 -2.72
C HIS A 5 -8.58 6.67 -2.76
N LEU A 6 -7.95 6.98 -3.90
CA LEU A 6 -7.29 8.27 -4.11
C LEU A 6 -8.00 8.99 -5.27
N GLU A 7 -8.47 10.21 -5.02
CA GLU A 7 -9.25 11.02 -5.98
C GLU A 7 -8.41 11.56 -7.16
N LEU A 8 -7.09 11.32 -7.20
CA LEU A 8 -6.17 11.89 -8.19
C LEU A 8 -5.14 10.84 -8.65
N LEU A 9 -4.66 10.96 -9.89
CA LEU A 9 -3.56 10.15 -10.44
C LEU A 9 -2.28 10.43 -9.65
N LEU A 10 -1.87 9.46 -8.84
CA LEU A 10 -0.69 9.55 -7.99
C LEU A 10 0.47 8.78 -8.65
N LYS A 11 1.62 9.45 -8.82
CA LYS A 11 2.92 8.78 -8.90
C LYS A 11 3.30 8.40 -7.49
N LEU A 12 3.10 7.14 -7.14
CA LEU A 12 3.57 6.62 -5.86
C LEU A 12 5.08 6.84 -5.76
N ALA A 13 5.52 7.37 -4.63
CA ALA A 13 6.92 7.57 -4.31
C ALA A 13 7.32 6.73 -3.10
N PHE A 14 6.40 6.55 -2.14
CA PHE A 14 6.70 5.88 -0.89
C PHE A 14 5.46 5.29 -0.22
N LEU A 15 5.61 4.10 0.35
CA LEU A 15 4.62 3.47 1.21
C LEU A 15 5.24 3.29 2.59
N ALA A 16 4.65 3.92 3.61
CA ALA A 16 5.00 3.67 5.00
C ALA A 16 3.91 2.78 5.62
N LEU A 17 4.28 1.67 6.23
CA LEU A 17 3.36 0.92 7.09
C LEU A 17 3.41 1.56 8.49
N LEU A 18 2.38 2.31 8.87
CA LEU A 18 2.27 2.89 10.20
C LEU A 18 1.38 2.01 11.10
N PHE A 19 1.60 2.09 12.40
CA PHE A 19 1.08 1.21 13.46
C PHE A 19 -0.42 0.91 13.48
N GLY A 20 -0.82 -0.28 13.95
CA GLY A 20 -2.14 -0.50 14.55
C GLY A 20 -2.07 -0.50 16.08
N ILE A 21 -2.60 0.52 16.75
CA ILE A 21 -3.09 0.33 18.13
C ILE A 21 -4.41 -0.42 17.98
N PRO A 22 -4.60 -1.61 18.60
CA PRO A 22 -5.91 -2.25 18.55
C PRO A 22 -6.93 -1.34 19.22
N LEU A 23 -8.06 -1.10 18.55
CA LEU A 23 -9.19 -0.39 19.12
C LEU A 23 -9.50 -1.03 20.48
N ALA A 24 -9.52 -0.18 21.51
CA ALA A 24 -9.56 -0.53 22.91
C ALA A 24 -10.92 -1.11 23.31
N LEU A 25 -11.25 -2.32 22.84
CA LEU A 25 -12.27 -3.19 23.42
C LEU A 25 -11.79 -4.64 23.29
N GLY A 26 -10.87 -5.02 24.18
CA GLY A 26 -10.67 -6.42 24.56
C GLY A 26 -9.55 -7.19 23.86
N ASN A 27 -8.32 -6.65 23.84
CA ASN A 27 -7.08 -7.36 24.18
C ASN A 27 -5.86 -6.55 23.69
N SER A 28 -5.39 -5.63 24.55
CA SER A 28 -4.26 -4.71 24.30
C SER A 28 -2.90 -5.40 24.10
N GLN A 29 -2.83 -6.73 24.21
CA GLN A 29 -1.61 -7.56 24.18
C GLN A 29 -1.54 -8.53 22.99
N ALA A 30 -2.52 -8.51 22.07
CA ALA A 30 -2.44 -9.38 20.90
C ALA A 30 -1.38 -8.85 19.92
N ASP A 31 -0.26 -9.55 19.84
CA ASP A 31 0.82 -9.33 18.89
C ASP A 31 0.34 -9.67 17.47
N GLN A 32 -0.13 -8.64 16.75
CA GLN A 32 -0.71 -8.78 15.41
C GLN A 32 -0.10 -7.81 14.41
N TRP A 33 0.43 -8.33 13.31
CA TRP A 33 0.97 -7.53 12.21
C TRP A 33 1.06 -8.36 10.94
N VAL A 34 0.98 -7.69 9.78
CA VAL A 34 1.30 -8.32 8.51
C VAL A 34 2.82 -8.37 8.33
N LYS A 35 3.33 -9.55 8.00
CA LYS A 35 4.76 -9.82 7.77
C LYS A 35 5.15 -9.69 6.31
N THR A 36 4.25 -10.00 5.38
CA THR A 36 4.48 -9.78 3.94
C THR A 36 3.16 -9.43 3.24
N TYR A 37 3.25 -8.63 2.18
CA TYR A 37 2.09 -8.25 1.36
C TYR A 37 2.47 -8.04 -0.11
N LYS A 38 1.46 -8.11 -0.98
CA LYS A 38 1.55 -7.68 -2.39
C LYS A 38 0.72 -6.41 -2.60
N LEU A 39 0.99 -5.71 -3.70
CA LEU A 39 0.22 -4.56 -4.12
C LEU A 39 -0.52 -4.85 -5.43
N GLN A 40 -1.73 -4.32 -5.53
CA GLN A 40 -2.44 -4.20 -6.79
C GLN A 40 -2.80 -2.75 -7.08
N LEU A 41 -2.74 -2.43 -8.37
CA LEU A 41 -2.82 -1.08 -8.91
C LEU A 41 -3.96 -1.03 -9.92
N SER A 42 -4.68 0.09 -9.96
CA SER A 42 -5.73 0.33 -10.93
C SER A 42 -5.92 1.82 -11.20
N THR A 43 -6.29 2.16 -12.44
CA THR A 43 -6.63 3.53 -12.86
C THR A 43 -8.15 3.74 -13.00
N ASP A 44 -8.93 2.66 -13.03
CA ASP A 44 -10.38 2.65 -13.26
C ASP A 44 -11.18 2.09 -12.06
N GLY A 45 -10.53 1.41 -11.11
CA GLY A 45 -11.14 0.74 -9.96
C GLY A 45 -11.68 -0.67 -10.27
N THR A 46 -11.73 -1.06 -11.55
CA THR A 46 -12.31 -2.34 -12.01
C THR A 46 -11.25 -3.32 -12.50
N THR A 47 -10.23 -2.84 -13.19
CA THR A 47 -9.13 -3.64 -13.73
C THR A 47 -7.92 -3.49 -12.84
N TRP A 48 -7.42 -4.61 -12.30
CA TRP A 48 -6.35 -4.61 -11.30
C TRP A 48 -5.12 -5.34 -11.83
N THR A 49 -3.94 -4.73 -11.66
CA THR A 49 -2.65 -5.31 -12.03
C THR A 49 -1.75 -5.43 -10.82
N ASP A 50 -1.07 -6.56 -10.65
CA ASP A 50 -0.07 -6.73 -9.59
C ASP A 50 1.13 -5.79 -9.81
N TYR A 51 1.62 -5.20 -8.74
CA TYR A 51 2.88 -4.46 -8.76
C TYR A 51 4.05 -5.41 -9.06
N LYS A 52 4.92 -4.98 -9.97
CA LYS A 52 6.08 -5.73 -10.43
C LYS A 52 7.35 -4.89 -10.36
N GLU A 53 8.46 -5.55 -10.06
CA GLU A 53 9.80 -4.98 -10.13
C GLU A 53 10.68 -5.98 -10.90
N GLY A 54 11.43 -5.51 -11.90
CA GLY A 54 12.19 -6.40 -12.79
C GLY A 54 11.32 -7.42 -13.56
N GLY A 55 10.04 -7.09 -13.80
CA GLY A 55 9.09 -7.95 -14.51
C GLY A 55 8.44 -9.06 -13.65
N GLN A 56 8.85 -9.20 -12.38
CA GLN A 56 8.32 -10.19 -11.45
C GLN A 56 7.40 -9.54 -10.43
N ILE A 57 6.37 -10.26 -9.98
CA ILE A 57 5.46 -9.77 -8.92
C ILE A 57 6.28 -9.54 -7.65
N LYS A 58 6.21 -8.32 -7.13
CA LYS A 58 6.96 -7.95 -5.93
C LYS A 58 6.16 -8.31 -4.67
N VAL A 59 6.76 -9.17 -3.84
CA VAL A 59 6.35 -9.35 -2.45
C VAL A 59 7.13 -8.35 -1.61
N LEU A 60 6.42 -7.54 -0.83
CA LEU A 60 6.98 -6.53 0.04
C LEU A 60 6.93 -7.02 1.49
N ASP A 61 7.99 -6.76 2.23
CA ASP A 61 8.04 -7.06 3.65
C ASP A 61 7.15 -6.09 4.44
N GLY A 62 6.33 -6.63 5.33
CA GLY A 62 5.58 -5.86 6.31
C GLY A 62 6.42 -5.62 7.56
N ASN A 63 5.77 -5.47 8.70
CA ASN A 63 6.47 -5.19 9.94
C ASN A 63 7.13 -6.45 10.50
N LEU A 64 8.27 -6.29 11.18
CA LEU A 64 8.97 -7.38 11.85
C LEU A 64 8.41 -7.62 13.26
N ASP A 65 7.86 -6.58 13.86
CA ASP A 65 7.23 -6.57 15.18
C ASP A 65 6.13 -5.47 15.23
N ARG A 66 5.56 -5.24 16.42
CA ARG A 66 4.51 -4.23 16.63
C ARG A 66 4.99 -2.78 16.44
N ASN A 67 6.29 -2.52 16.56
CA ASN A 67 6.85 -1.16 16.71
C ASN A 67 7.75 -0.73 15.53
N SER A 68 8.05 -1.63 14.61
CA SER A 68 8.88 -1.35 13.44
C SER A 68 8.04 -0.69 12.35
N GLU A 69 8.54 0.42 11.81
CA GLU A 69 8.04 0.99 10.56
C GLU A 69 8.86 0.42 9.41
N VAL A 70 8.17 -0.14 8.41
CA VAL A 70 8.81 -0.56 7.17
C VAL A 70 8.34 0.34 6.03
N LYS A 71 9.34 0.73 5.23
CA LYS A 71 9.28 1.81 4.27
C LYS A 71 9.72 1.27 2.92
N HIS A 72 8.81 1.27 1.95
CA HIS A 72 9.08 0.77 0.60
C HIS A 72 8.98 1.90 -0.40
N ALA A 73 10.05 2.07 -1.16
CA ALA A 73 10.02 2.93 -2.33
C ALA A 73 9.40 2.16 -3.50
N VAL A 74 8.33 2.71 -4.06
CA VAL A 74 7.62 2.15 -5.22
C VAL A 74 7.82 3.13 -6.35
N TYR A 75 8.55 2.74 -7.39
CA TYR A 75 8.86 3.60 -8.52
C TYR A 75 8.10 3.22 -9.79
N GLY A 76 7.88 4.21 -10.66
CA GLY A 76 7.39 3.98 -12.02
C GLY A 76 5.90 3.61 -12.11
N VAL A 77 5.12 3.84 -11.06
CA VAL A 77 3.70 3.50 -11.02
C VAL A 77 2.84 4.75 -11.10
N LEU A 78 1.90 4.77 -12.04
CA LEU A 78 0.81 5.74 -12.11
C LEU A 78 -0.50 5.02 -11.80
N THR A 79 -1.15 5.37 -10.69
CA THR A 79 -2.39 4.69 -10.25
C THR A 79 -3.36 5.67 -9.61
N LYS A 80 -4.65 5.32 -9.60
CA LYS A 80 -5.68 6.01 -8.79
C LYS A 80 -6.11 5.17 -7.59
N TYR A 81 -6.05 3.85 -7.73
CA TYR A 81 -6.45 2.92 -6.69
C TYR A 81 -5.27 2.04 -6.32
N LEU A 82 -5.14 1.77 -5.02
CA LEU A 82 -4.10 0.92 -4.46
C LEU A 82 -4.75 -0.08 -3.51
N ARG A 83 -4.46 -1.36 -3.71
CA ARG A 83 -4.84 -2.45 -2.81
C ARG A 83 -3.62 -3.04 -2.14
N PHE A 84 -3.71 -3.23 -0.84
CA PHE A 84 -2.76 -4.01 -0.07
C PHE A 84 -3.33 -5.42 0.12
N LEU A 85 -2.55 -6.41 -0.29
CA LEU A 85 -2.90 -7.83 -0.22
C LEU A 85 -1.96 -8.51 0.76
N PRO A 86 -2.31 -8.55 2.07
CA PRO A 86 -1.59 -9.35 3.06
C PRO A 86 -1.39 -10.78 2.57
N GLN A 87 -0.18 -11.30 2.72
CA GLN A 87 0.16 -12.68 2.37
C GLN A 87 0.44 -13.50 3.62
N THR A 88 1.23 -12.96 4.55
CA THR A 88 1.56 -13.61 5.83
C THR A 88 1.42 -12.63 6.99
N HIS A 89 1.09 -13.13 8.17
CA HIS A 89 0.85 -12.31 9.36
C HIS A 89 1.18 -13.04 10.66
N GLN A 90 1.45 -12.28 11.73
CA GLN A 90 1.42 -12.74 13.11
C GLN A 90 0.00 -12.51 13.65
N GLY A 91 -0.60 -13.52 14.29
CA GLY A 91 -1.94 -13.37 14.88
C GLY A 91 -2.99 -12.97 13.85
N GLY A 92 -3.62 -11.82 14.02
CA GLY A 92 -4.61 -11.25 13.11
C GLY A 92 -4.00 -10.42 11.98
N VAL A 93 -4.77 -10.22 10.90
CA VAL A 93 -4.38 -9.32 9.81
C VAL A 93 -4.67 -7.88 10.22
N CYS A 94 -3.62 -7.14 10.56
CA CYS A 94 -3.70 -5.71 10.86
C CYS A 94 -2.60 -4.95 10.09
N MET A 95 -2.99 -3.89 9.39
CA MET A 95 -2.10 -2.95 8.72
C MET A 95 -2.66 -1.55 8.90
N ARG A 96 -1.81 -0.57 9.18
CA ARG A 96 -2.09 0.83 8.87
C ARG A 96 -1.00 1.29 7.91
N THR A 97 -1.37 2.15 6.98
CA THR A 97 -0.53 2.49 5.84
C THR A 97 -0.65 3.96 5.57
N GLU A 98 0.45 4.57 5.18
CA GLU A 98 0.55 5.90 4.66
C GLU A 98 1.16 5.82 3.27
N VAL A 99 0.53 6.52 2.33
CA VAL A 99 0.85 6.45 0.92
C VAL A 99 1.26 7.84 0.49
N PHE A 100 2.52 7.97 0.06
CA PHE A 100 3.05 9.22 -0.44
C PHE A 100 3.32 9.10 -1.93
N GLY A 101 3.03 10.18 -2.64
CA GLY A 101 3.30 10.29 -4.06
C GLY A 101 3.12 11.71 -4.53
N VAL A 102 3.39 11.93 -5.82
CA VAL A 102 3.17 13.22 -6.48
C VAL A 102 2.00 13.11 -7.44
N THR A 103 1.13 14.11 -7.44
CA THR A 103 0.03 14.16 -8.40
C THR A 103 0.58 14.50 -9.79
N GLN A 104 0.19 13.71 -10.80
CA GLN A 104 0.35 14.15 -12.18
C GLN A 104 -0.90 14.91 -12.58
N LYS A 105 -0.74 16.21 -12.84
CA LYS A 105 -1.74 16.93 -13.63
C LYS A 105 -1.73 16.34 -15.05
N PRO A 106 -2.90 16.18 -15.70
CA PRO A 106 -2.90 16.01 -17.15
C PRO A 106 -2.08 17.16 -17.71
N SER A 107 -1.03 16.85 -18.48
CA SER A 107 -0.38 17.88 -19.27
C SER A 107 -1.44 18.45 -20.19
N GLU A 108 -1.78 19.73 -20.03
CA GLU A 108 -2.43 20.51 -21.09
C GLU A 108 -1.50 20.45 -22.29
N PHE A 109 -1.70 19.45 -23.15
CA PHE A 109 -1.31 19.57 -24.53
C PHE A 109 -2.24 20.63 -25.10
N GLU A 110 -1.86 21.90 -24.95
CA GLU A 110 -2.34 22.97 -25.80
C GLU A 110 -2.17 22.49 -27.23
N MET A 111 -3.31 22.36 -27.92
CA MET A 111 -3.32 22.15 -29.35
C MET A 111 -2.73 23.42 -29.98
N HIS A 112 -1.56 23.29 -30.60
CA HIS A 112 -1.10 24.17 -31.66
C HIS A 112 -1.10 23.40 -32.98
#